data_AF-G4ZPY6-F1
#
_entry.id   AF-G4ZPY6-F1
#
_cell.length_a   1.000
_cell.length_b   1.000
_cell.length_c   1.000
_cell.angle_alpha   90.00
_cell.angle_beta   90.00
_cell.angle_gamma   90.00
#
_symmetry.space_group_name_H-M   'P 1'
#
loop_
_entity.id
_entity.type
_entity.pdbx_description
1 polymer ?
#
loop_
_entity_poly.entity_id
_entity_poly.type
_entity_poly.pdbx_seq_one_letter_code
_entity_poly.pdbx_strand_id
1 'polypeptide(L)'
;MSTYVVQGLAYFVTHPRLWLTTLCPLLLTLVVAITSVVVLFSVALVPQAEGLEDAGVTSWLSWLLAVMLVLVEIFLVTLIYNLVIMGCYQDKIFEQVMVARGFKDMVEDEERHASCARACRSCCRVSLWLRLVLLIVTLPLNLIPIIGSIIYAWLNGTILAWEYHLLYFEFKNFSYGQQKTFINEHKVQYSSFGMQALLMEMIPGVGSLFVFTNTVGAALLAAHLEEEERERGALQGGLNNNNNANAYSNGYAPSGGIVSPSLSSSMWTYVAQGLAYFLAHPALWRMTICPVLLTVVVGMTTVIVLLGAAMYPQEQALYDAGVPEGLAWVMAIMLCLVESFVIVMVYSVICLACYQDKVFEFVMRQQGHEELVSNKRRHASCLRICTSCCRVSVLLRLGLLVVSVPLNVVPVVGNATYAWLNGQLVAWEYHFFYFELKNYSFEQQQALINERSMQYTLFGMQALLLEMVPGIGAVFMFTNTVGAALFASSIEREEAAKHPQVPHQEETESYRSLV
;
A
#
# COMPACT_ATOMS: atom_id res chain seq x y z
N MET A 1 -12.55 -11.19 -16.58
CA MET A 1 -12.35 -10.93 -15.14
C MET A 1 -13.72 -10.83 -14.49
N SER A 2 -13.91 -11.40 -13.31
CA SER A 2 -15.14 -11.22 -12.54
C SER A 2 -15.34 -9.73 -12.24
N THR A 3 -16.52 -9.18 -12.53
CA THR A 3 -16.89 -7.77 -12.26
C THR A 3 -17.86 -7.63 -11.09
N TYR A 4 -18.10 -8.72 -10.33
CA TYR A 4 -19.13 -8.77 -9.29
C TYR A 4 -18.88 -7.84 -8.10
N VAL A 5 -17.63 -7.43 -7.84
CA VAL A 5 -17.34 -6.43 -6.80
C VAL A 5 -17.92 -5.07 -7.20
N VAL A 6 -17.69 -4.65 -8.45
CA VAL A 6 -18.24 -3.39 -8.98
C VAL A 6 -19.76 -3.47 -9.13
N GLN A 7 -20.27 -4.61 -9.63
CA GLN A 7 -21.72 -4.83 -9.71
C GLN A 7 -22.37 -4.85 -8.33
N GLY A 8 -21.73 -5.46 -7.33
CA GLY A 8 -22.19 -5.49 -5.95
C GLY A 8 -22.27 -4.10 -5.34
N LEU A 9 -21.25 -3.27 -5.56
CA LEU A 9 -21.27 -1.85 -5.17
C LEU A 9 -22.41 -1.09 -5.86
N ALA A 10 -22.54 -1.23 -7.19
CA ALA A 10 -23.61 -0.56 -7.95
C ALA A 10 -25.02 -1.02 -7.52
N TYR A 11 -25.19 -2.32 -7.28
CA TYR A 11 -26.45 -2.91 -6.82
C TYR A 11 -26.79 -2.44 -5.41
N PHE A 12 -25.80 -2.42 -4.51
CA PHE A 12 -25.96 -1.89 -3.17
C PHE A 12 -26.38 -0.43 -3.19
N VAL A 13 -25.75 0.42 -4.01
CA VAL A 13 -26.09 1.85 -4.13
C VAL A 13 -27.51 2.07 -4.68
N THR A 14 -27.97 1.22 -5.60
CA THR A 14 -29.29 1.35 -6.23
C THR A 14 -30.43 0.79 -5.39
N HIS A 15 -30.16 -0.02 -4.36
CA HIS A 15 -31.18 -0.65 -3.52
C HIS A 15 -31.14 -0.13 -2.07
N PRO A 16 -31.84 0.97 -1.76
CA PRO A 16 -31.78 1.62 -0.44
C PRO A 16 -32.29 0.75 0.71
N ARG A 17 -33.09 -0.29 0.41
CA ARG A 17 -33.53 -1.27 1.42
C ARG A 17 -32.34 -2.00 2.08
N LEU A 18 -31.27 -2.23 1.33
CA LEU A 18 -30.05 -2.88 1.83
C LEU A 18 -29.26 -1.97 2.80
N TRP A 19 -29.38 -0.65 2.65
CA TRP A 19 -28.65 0.29 3.51
C TRP A 19 -29.17 0.27 4.94
N LEU A 20 -30.48 0.10 5.11
CA LEU A 20 -31.09 0.00 6.43
C LEU A 20 -30.61 -1.25 7.17
N THR A 21 -30.47 -2.36 6.45
CA THR A 21 -29.92 -3.61 7.01
C THR A 21 -28.44 -3.52 7.35
N THR A 22 -27.65 -2.69 6.65
CA THR A 22 -26.22 -2.45 6.97
C THR A 22 -25.99 -1.40 8.04
N LEU A 23 -26.88 -0.42 8.19
CA LEU A 23 -26.71 0.64 9.19
C LEU A 23 -26.89 0.10 10.61
N CYS A 24 -27.81 -0.86 10.78
CA CYS A 24 -28.07 -1.51 12.06
C CYS A 24 -26.82 -2.14 12.71
N PRO A 25 -26.04 -3.03 12.04
CA PRO A 25 -24.81 -3.58 12.61
C PRO A 25 -23.78 -2.52 12.96
N LEU A 26 -23.62 -1.50 12.11
CA LEU A 26 -22.64 -0.43 12.32
C LEU A 26 -22.96 0.41 13.57
N LEU A 27 -24.23 0.73 13.80
CA LEU A 27 -24.65 1.42 15.02
C LEU A 27 -24.49 0.51 16.25
N LEU A 28 -24.81 -0.77 16.12
CA LEU A 28 -24.70 -1.74 17.20
C LEU A 28 -23.23 -1.97 17.60
N THR A 29 -22.30 -2.07 16.66
CA THR A 29 -20.85 -2.17 16.93
C THR A 29 -20.32 -0.91 17.60
N LEU A 30 -20.79 0.28 17.19
CA LEU A 30 -20.43 1.54 17.83
C LEU A 30 -20.90 1.59 19.29
N VAL A 31 -22.14 1.19 19.55
CA VAL A 31 -22.69 1.12 20.92
C VAL A 31 -21.88 0.16 21.79
N VAL A 32 -21.53 -1.02 21.27
CA VAL A 32 -20.70 -2.00 22.00
C VAL A 32 -19.29 -1.46 22.26
N ALA A 33 -18.67 -0.78 21.29
CA ALA A 33 -17.35 -0.18 21.47
C ALA A 33 -17.36 0.93 22.54
N ILE A 34 -18.37 1.80 22.55
CA ILE A 34 -18.49 2.84 23.59
C ILE A 34 -18.74 2.19 24.95
N THR A 35 -19.62 1.20 25.00
CA THR A 35 -19.97 0.51 26.25
C THR A 35 -18.77 -0.24 26.82
N SER A 36 -18.00 -0.95 26.00
CA SER A 36 -16.81 -1.68 26.45
C SER A 36 -15.74 -0.76 27.00
N VAL A 37 -15.51 0.40 26.36
CA VAL A 37 -14.59 1.43 26.87
C VAL A 37 -15.05 1.92 28.24
N VAL A 38 -16.31 2.35 28.38
CA VAL A 38 -16.82 2.90 29.65
C VAL A 38 -16.76 1.86 30.77
N VAL A 39 -17.19 0.62 30.51
CA VAL A 39 -17.24 -0.44 31.53
C VAL A 39 -15.84 -0.91 31.93
N LEU A 40 -14.95 -1.19 30.96
CA LEU A 40 -13.62 -1.73 31.29
C LEU A 40 -12.73 -0.67 31.96
N PHE A 41 -12.78 0.59 31.54
CA PHE A 41 -12.04 1.65 32.25
C PHE A 41 -12.58 1.93 33.64
N SER A 42 -13.90 1.84 33.86
CA SER A 42 -14.48 2.10 35.19
C SER A 42 -14.31 0.95 36.18
N VAL A 43 -14.31 -0.29 35.71
CA VAL A 43 -14.31 -1.48 36.58
C VAL A 43 -12.96 -2.21 36.62
N ALA A 44 -12.22 -2.27 35.50
CA ALA A 44 -11.04 -3.12 35.39
C ALA A 44 -9.72 -2.38 35.67
N LEU A 45 -9.64 -1.07 35.38
CA LEU A 45 -8.39 -0.32 35.48
C LEU A 45 -7.76 -0.35 36.88
N VAL A 46 -8.55 -0.02 37.92
CA VAL A 46 -8.04 0.07 39.30
C VAL A 46 -7.65 -1.30 39.84
N PRO A 47 -8.50 -2.36 39.74
CA PRO A 47 -8.12 -3.69 40.21
C PRO A 47 -6.90 -4.28 39.47
N GLN A 48 -6.73 -3.99 38.18
CA GLN A 48 -5.56 -4.44 37.42
C GLN A 48 -4.28 -3.74 37.86
N ALA A 49 -4.34 -2.44 38.14
CA ALA A 49 -3.19 -1.69 38.65
C ALA A 49 -2.76 -2.21 40.03
N GLU A 50 -3.71 -2.39 40.95
CA GLU A 50 -3.46 -2.94 42.29
C GLU A 50 -2.90 -4.37 42.20
N GLY A 51 -3.48 -5.24 41.35
CA GLY A 51 -2.99 -6.61 41.17
C GLY A 51 -1.56 -6.68 40.61
N LEU A 52 -1.14 -5.71 39.80
CA LEU A 52 0.23 -5.60 39.31
C LEU A 52 1.20 -5.07 40.39
N GLU A 53 0.75 -4.14 41.23
CA GLU A 53 1.52 -3.68 42.39
C GLU A 53 1.74 -4.82 43.39
N ASP A 54 0.70 -5.62 43.67
CA ASP A 54 0.80 -6.81 44.51
C ASP A 54 1.75 -7.87 43.95
N ALA A 55 1.90 -7.93 42.61
CA ALA A 55 2.86 -8.80 41.92
C ALA A 55 4.31 -8.27 41.97
N GLY A 56 4.57 -7.13 42.62
CA GLY A 56 5.91 -6.56 42.81
C GLY A 56 6.34 -5.57 41.73
N VAL A 57 5.42 -5.09 40.89
CA VAL A 57 5.72 -4.06 39.87
C VAL A 57 5.68 -2.66 40.51
N THR A 58 6.63 -1.80 40.12
CA THR A 58 6.68 -0.41 40.60
C THR A 58 5.39 0.34 40.26
N SER A 59 4.82 1.07 41.22
CA SER A 59 3.50 1.71 41.11
C SER A 59 3.25 2.48 39.80
N TRP A 60 4.14 3.39 39.39
CA TRP A 60 3.95 4.12 38.12
C TRP A 60 3.90 3.21 36.87
N LEU A 61 4.63 2.09 36.90
CA LEU A 61 4.68 1.11 35.82
C LEU A 61 3.43 0.21 35.83
N SER A 62 2.90 -0.11 37.02
CA SER A 62 1.65 -0.86 37.18
C SER A 62 0.46 -0.13 36.56
N TRP A 63 0.33 1.18 36.80
CA TRP A 63 -0.72 2.00 36.17
C TRP A 63 -0.58 2.06 34.64
N LEU A 64 0.64 2.18 34.12
CA LEU A 64 0.90 2.17 32.68
C LEU A 64 0.52 0.82 32.04
N LEU A 65 0.90 -0.29 32.67
CA LEU A 65 0.60 -1.63 32.20
C LEU A 65 -0.89 -1.96 32.31
N ALA A 66 -1.58 -1.52 33.37
CA ALA A 66 -3.02 -1.68 33.53
C ALA A 66 -3.79 -0.96 32.41
N VAL A 67 -3.41 0.27 32.03
CA VAL A 67 -4.01 0.96 30.88
C VAL A 67 -3.82 0.15 29.59
N MET A 68 -2.63 -0.40 29.35
CA MET A 68 -2.37 -1.22 28.17
C MET A 68 -3.21 -2.51 28.15
N LEU A 69 -3.37 -3.18 29.30
CA LEU A 69 -4.21 -4.36 29.43
C LEU A 69 -5.68 -4.06 29.15
N VAL A 70 -6.24 -2.99 29.74
CA VAL A 70 -7.61 -2.53 29.47
C VAL A 70 -7.81 -2.25 27.98
N LEU A 71 -6.85 -1.60 27.31
CA LEU A 71 -6.93 -1.35 25.87
C LEU A 71 -6.96 -2.65 25.05
N VAL A 72 -6.14 -3.65 25.43
CA VAL A 72 -6.15 -4.97 24.80
C VAL A 72 -7.49 -5.68 25.03
N GLU A 73 -8.05 -5.62 26.24
CA GLU A 73 -9.35 -6.21 26.56
C GLU A 73 -10.49 -5.57 25.76
N ILE A 74 -10.50 -4.24 25.64
CA ILE A 74 -11.47 -3.49 24.80
C ILE A 74 -11.36 -3.96 23.34
N PHE A 75 -10.13 -4.08 22.82
CA PHE A 75 -9.89 -4.59 21.48
C PHE A 75 -10.39 -6.03 21.31
N LEU A 76 -10.13 -6.92 22.27
CA LEU A 76 -10.58 -8.31 22.21
C LEU A 76 -12.11 -8.42 22.26
N VAL A 77 -12.78 -7.69 23.16
CA VAL A 77 -14.25 -7.68 23.26
C VAL A 77 -14.88 -7.19 21.96
N THR A 78 -14.39 -6.07 21.43
CA THR A 78 -14.92 -5.51 20.16
C THR A 78 -14.65 -6.42 18.97
N LEU A 79 -13.47 -7.06 18.91
CA LEU A 79 -13.11 -8.02 17.87
C LEU A 79 -13.99 -9.28 17.92
N ILE A 80 -14.16 -9.89 19.09
CA ILE A 80 -15.02 -11.08 19.27
C ILE A 80 -16.46 -10.76 18.89
N TYR A 81 -16.97 -9.61 19.35
CA TYR A 81 -18.30 -9.15 19.01
C TYR A 81 -18.48 -8.99 17.49
N ASN A 82 -17.54 -8.31 16.84
CA ASN A 82 -17.54 -8.10 15.40
C ASN A 82 -17.53 -9.44 14.63
N LEU A 83 -16.67 -10.39 15.01
CA LEU A 83 -16.57 -11.71 14.38
C LEU A 83 -17.87 -12.52 14.46
N VAL A 84 -18.59 -12.48 15.58
CA VAL A 84 -19.84 -13.24 15.76
C VAL A 84 -20.99 -12.58 15.00
N ILE A 85 -21.09 -11.25 15.10
CA ILE A 85 -22.27 -10.52 14.65
C ILE A 85 -22.21 -10.20 13.15
N MET A 86 -21.03 -9.88 12.59
CA MET A 86 -20.92 -9.52 11.17
C MET A 86 -21.39 -10.64 10.25
N GLY A 87 -21.03 -11.90 10.53
CA GLY A 87 -21.49 -13.04 9.74
C GLY A 87 -23.02 -13.11 9.62
N CYS A 88 -23.73 -12.83 10.70
CA CYS A 88 -25.19 -12.84 10.71
C CYS A 88 -25.81 -11.78 9.80
N TYR A 89 -25.17 -10.61 9.69
CA TYR A 89 -25.65 -9.53 8.82
C TYR A 89 -25.27 -9.76 7.35
N GLN A 90 -24.09 -10.34 7.10
CA GLN A 90 -23.71 -10.76 5.76
C GLN A 90 -24.71 -11.79 5.21
N ASP A 91 -25.07 -12.78 6.01
CA ASP A 91 -26.06 -13.80 5.62
C ASP A 91 -27.41 -13.16 5.23
N LYS A 92 -27.92 -12.25 6.06
CA LYS A 92 -29.19 -11.54 5.77
C LYS A 92 -29.15 -10.74 4.47
N ILE A 93 -28.04 -10.05 4.20
CA ILE A 93 -27.87 -9.28 2.96
C ILE A 93 -27.81 -10.21 1.76
N PHE A 94 -27.08 -11.33 1.90
CA PHE A 94 -26.95 -12.35 0.88
C PHE A 94 -28.32 -12.96 0.51
N GLU A 95 -29.10 -13.36 1.52
CA GLU A 95 -30.48 -13.88 1.36
C GLU A 95 -31.37 -12.87 0.63
N GLN A 96 -31.35 -11.60 1.04
CA GLN A 96 -32.17 -10.56 0.41
C GLN A 96 -31.85 -10.38 -1.07
N VAL A 97 -30.57 -10.48 -1.45
CA VAL A 97 -30.15 -10.39 -2.86
C VAL A 97 -30.58 -11.63 -3.64
N MET A 98 -30.46 -12.83 -3.06
CA MET A 98 -30.91 -14.08 -3.70
C MET A 98 -32.44 -14.07 -3.93
N VAL A 99 -33.21 -13.63 -2.94
CA VAL A 99 -34.67 -13.46 -3.07
C VAL A 99 -35.00 -12.44 -4.17
N ALA A 100 -34.30 -11.31 -4.20
CA ALA A 100 -34.49 -10.28 -5.23
C ALA A 100 -34.16 -10.77 -6.65
N ARG A 101 -33.25 -11.74 -6.79
CA ARG A 101 -32.88 -12.40 -8.06
C ARG A 101 -33.80 -13.57 -8.43
N GLY A 102 -34.83 -13.86 -7.63
CA GLY A 102 -35.84 -14.88 -7.93
C GLY A 102 -35.53 -16.27 -7.36
N PHE A 103 -34.54 -16.39 -6.47
CA PHE A 103 -34.18 -17.65 -5.80
C PHE A 103 -34.81 -17.77 -4.41
N LYS A 104 -36.10 -17.39 -4.28
CA LYS A 104 -36.81 -17.39 -3.00
C LYS A 104 -36.94 -18.79 -2.40
N ASP A 105 -37.26 -19.78 -3.24
CA ASP A 105 -37.49 -21.15 -2.79
C ASP A 105 -36.24 -21.77 -2.14
N MET A 106 -35.05 -21.45 -2.67
CA MET A 106 -33.76 -21.89 -2.09
C MET A 106 -33.46 -21.27 -0.71
N VAL A 107 -34.02 -20.10 -0.43
CA VAL A 107 -33.83 -19.37 0.84
C VAL A 107 -34.87 -19.81 1.87
N GLU A 108 -36.12 -20.09 1.43
CA GLU A 108 -37.24 -20.43 2.31
C GLU A 108 -37.28 -21.92 2.73
N ASP A 109 -36.75 -22.84 1.91
CA ASP A 109 -36.72 -24.29 2.25
C ASP A 109 -35.84 -24.62 3.48
N GLU A 110 -35.05 -23.66 3.98
CA GLU A 110 -34.01 -23.88 5.00
C GLU A 110 -34.24 -23.12 6.32
N GLU A 111 -35.51 -22.99 6.74
CA GLU A 111 -36.02 -22.25 7.94
C GLU A 111 -35.38 -22.58 9.33
N ARG A 112 -34.22 -23.24 9.45
CA ARG A 112 -33.58 -23.59 10.74
C ARG A 112 -32.07 -23.39 10.86
N HIS A 113 -31.44 -22.52 10.08
CA HIS A 113 -30.03 -22.20 10.34
C HIS A 113 -29.87 -21.06 11.35
N ALA A 114 -29.61 -21.42 12.61
CA ALA A 114 -29.23 -20.47 13.65
C ALA A 114 -27.91 -19.79 13.25
N SER A 115 -28.02 -18.61 12.64
CA SER A 115 -26.90 -17.81 12.09
C SER A 115 -25.79 -17.55 13.13
N CYS A 116 -26.12 -17.43 14.43
CA CYS A 116 -25.12 -17.40 15.52
C CYS A 116 -24.39 -18.73 15.75
N ALA A 117 -25.08 -19.88 15.62
CA ALA A 117 -24.45 -21.20 15.76
C ALA A 117 -23.50 -21.50 14.60
N ARG A 118 -23.79 -20.97 13.39
CA ARG A 118 -22.88 -20.99 12.23
C ARG A 118 -21.60 -20.21 12.49
N ALA A 119 -21.69 -18.99 13.03
CA ALA A 119 -20.52 -18.19 13.40
C ALA A 119 -19.63 -18.91 14.45
N CYS A 120 -20.23 -19.44 15.52
CA CYS A 120 -19.49 -20.23 16.52
C CYS A 120 -18.91 -21.54 15.96
N ARG A 121 -19.60 -22.23 15.06
CA ARG A 121 -19.13 -23.51 14.47
C ARG A 121 -18.07 -23.28 13.39
N SER A 122 -18.14 -22.17 12.67
CA SER A 122 -17.13 -21.74 11.69
C SER A 122 -15.83 -21.32 12.38
N CYS A 123 -15.91 -20.68 13.56
CA CYS A 123 -14.77 -20.38 14.42
C CYS A 123 -13.99 -21.60 14.92
N CYS A 124 -14.54 -22.81 14.83
CA CYS A 124 -13.86 -24.04 15.28
C CYS A 124 -13.52 -25.01 14.14
N ARG A 125 -13.77 -24.63 12.87
CA ARG A 125 -13.54 -25.50 11.71
C ARG A 125 -12.12 -25.35 11.15
N VAL A 126 -11.66 -26.38 10.44
CA VAL A 126 -10.41 -26.48 9.66
C VAL A 126 -10.07 -25.23 8.81
N SER A 127 -11.06 -24.39 8.50
CA SER A 127 -10.90 -23.12 7.79
C SER A 127 -10.05 -22.08 8.54
N LEU A 128 -10.20 -21.94 9.86
CA LEU A 128 -9.39 -20.98 10.62
C LEU A 128 -7.92 -21.39 10.66
N TRP A 129 -7.63 -22.68 10.84
CA TRP A 129 -6.26 -23.20 10.82
C TRP A 129 -5.61 -23.06 9.44
N LEU A 130 -6.35 -23.38 8.36
CA LEU A 130 -5.89 -23.15 7.00
C LEU A 130 -5.59 -21.66 6.76
N ARG A 131 -6.47 -20.77 7.23
CA ARG A 131 -6.31 -19.32 7.11
C ARG A 131 -5.14 -18.80 7.92
N LEU A 132 -4.95 -19.28 9.15
CA LEU A 132 -3.82 -18.90 9.99
C LEU A 132 -2.49 -19.36 9.39
N VAL A 133 -2.42 -20.60 8.90
CA VAL A 133 -1.24 -21.14 8.22
C VAL A 133 -0.97 -20.37 6.93
N LEU A 134 -1.98 -20.14 6.10
CA LEU A 134 -1.81 -19.41 4.84
C LEU A 134 -1.46 -17.95 5.10
N LEU A 135 -2.03 -17.31 6.12
CA LEU A 135 -1.65 -15.97 6.57
C LEU A 135 -0.18 -15.96 6.98
N ILE A 136 0.27 -16.85 7.87
CA ILE A 136 1.66 -16.92 8.32
C ILE A 136 2.62 -17.16 7.16
N VAL A 137 2.26 -18.05 6.23
CA VAL A 137 3.09 -18.38 5.05
C VAL A 137 3.10 -17.23 4.03
N THR A 138 1.99 -16.50 3.89
CA THR A 138 1.87 -15.41 2.90
C THR A 138 2.24 -14.04 3.45
N LEU A 139 2.35 -13.87 4.77
CA LEU A 139 2.76 -12.63 5.43
C LEU A 139 4.14 -12.15 4.95
N PRO A 140 5.17 -13.00 4.80
CA PRO A 140 6.45 -12.61 4.21
C PRO A 140 6.33 -11.99 2.81
N LEU A 141 5.30 -12.31 2.03
CA LEU A 141 5.12 -11.67 0.73
C LEU A 141 4.85 -10.17 0.85
N ASN A 142 4.21 -9.70 1.92
CA ASN A 142 3.99 -8.27 2.14
C ASN A 142 5.28 -7.48 2.40
N LEU A 143 6.43 -8.15 2.59
CA LEU A 143 7.74 -7.50 2.65
C LEU A 143 8.15 -6.89 1.31
N ILE A 144 7.58 -7.33 0.18
CA ILE A 144 7.79 -6.72 -1.14
C ILE A 144 6.58 -5.81 -1.44
N PRO A 145 6.72 -4.47 -1.30
CA PRO A 145 5.60 -3.57 -1.49
C PRO A 145 5.01 -3.68 -2.89
N ILE A 146 3.69 -3.53 -2.97
CA ILE A 146 2.88 -3.65 -4.19
C ILE A 146 2.86 -5.07 -4.76
N ILE A 147 3.97 -5.59 -5.27
CA ILE A 147 4.00 -6.88 -5.99
C ILE A 147 3.66 -8.03 -5.03
N GLY A 148 4.34 -8.09 -3.89
CA GLY A 148 4.11 -9.13 -2.90
C GLY A 148 2.71 -9.06 -2.30
N SER A 149 2.17 -7.85 -2.15
CA SER A 149 0.81 -7.64 -1.66
C SER A 149 -0.28 -7.94 -2.71
N ILE A 150 0.00 -7.77 -4.01
CA ILE A 150 -0.89 -8.24 -5.10
C ILE A 150 -0.92 -9.77 -5.12
N ILE A 151 0.25 -10.43 -5.00
CA ILE A 151 0.32 -11.89 -4.94
C ILE A 151 -0.37 -12.41 -3.67
N TYR A 152 -0.15 -11.74 -2.53
CA TYR A 152 -0.87 -12.00 -1.29
C TYR A 152 -2.37 -11.89 -1.50
N ALA A 153 -2.85 -10.82 -2.16
CA ALA A 153 -4.26 -10.60 -2.40
C ALA A 153 -4.87 -11.63 -3.36
N TRP A 154 -4.10 -12.10 -4.35
CA TRP A 154 -4.52 -13.16 -5.25
C TRP A 154 -4.69 -14.52 -4.52
N LEU A 155 -3.72 -14.87 -3.67
CA LEU A 155 -3.73 -16.11 -2.88
C LEU A 155 -4.82 -16.10 -1.81
N ASN A 156 -4.87 -15.04 -0.99
CA ASN A 156 -5.86 -14.89 0.07
C ASN A 156 -7.26 -14.59 -0.48
N GLY A 157 -7.36 -13.95 -1.65
CA GLY A 157 -8.62 -13.64 -2.31
C GLY A 157 -9.46 -14.89 -2.57
N THR A 158 -8.86 -15.99 -3.01
CA THR A 158 -9.61 -17.24 -3.25
C THR A 158 -10.31 -17.74 -1.97
N ILE A 159 -9.65 -17.63 -0.82
CA ILE A 159 -10.23 -18.01 0.47
C ILE A 159 -11.31 -17.03 0.88
N LEU A 160 -11.09 -15.72 0.71
CA LEU A 160 -12.10 -14.70 1.01
C LEU A 160 -13.38 -14.93 0.17
N ALA A 161 -13.23 -15.22 -1.13
CA ALA A 161 -14.35 -15.56 -2.00
C ALA A 161 -15.10 -16.82 -1.55
N TRP A 162 -14.38 -17.84 -1.05
CA TRP A 162 -15.00 -19.01 -0.43
C TRP A 162 -15.81 -18.60 0.81
N GLU A 163 -15.26 -17.79 1.70
CA GLU A 163 -15.94 -17.33 2.92
C GLU A 163 -17.26 -16.62 2.58
N TYR A 164 -17.25 -15.73 1.57
CA TYR A 164 -18.45 -15.06 1.08
C TYR A 164 -19.52 -16.01 0.48
N HIS A 165 -19.14 -17.21 0.05
CA HIS A 165 -20.04 -18.21 -0.54
C HIS A 165 -20.41 -19.36 0.42
N LEU A 166 -20.03 -19.29 1.70
CA LEU A 166 -20.37 -20.36 2.65
C LEU A 166 -21.88 -20.58 2.76
N LEU A 167 -22.67 -19.51 2.79
CA LEU A 167 -24.14 -19.61 2.80
C LEU A 167 -24.70 -20.23 1.52
N TYR A 168 -24.16 -19.87 0.36
CA TYR A 168 -24.54 -20.49 -0.92
C TYR A 168 -24.28 -22.00 -0.93
N PHE A 169 -23.14 -22.44 -0.40
CA PHE A 169 -22.83 -23.86 -0.27
C PHE A 169 -23.71 -24.58 0.75
N GLU A 170 -24.26 -23.85 1.72
CA GLU A 170 -25.24 -24.35 2.68
C GLU A 170 -26.60 -24.58 2.02
N PHE A 171 -27.07 -23.62 1.21
CA PHE A 171 -28.29 -23.80 0.39
C PHE A 171 -28.20 -25.07 -0.49
N LYS A 172 -26.99 -25.41 -0.96
CA LYS A 172 -26.74 -26.64 -1.73
C LYS A 172 -26.45 -27.89 -0.90
N ASN A 173 -26.37 -27.77 0.42
CA ASN A 173 -25.99 -28.85 1.34
C ASN A 173 -24.63 -29.50 0.98
N PHE A 174 -23.66 -28.70 0.50
CA PHE A 174 -22.34 -29.19 0.11
C PHE A 174 -21.45 -29.50 1.32
N SER A 175 -20.89 -30.71 1.35
CA SER A 175 -19.80 -31.08 2.25
C SER A 175 -18.50 -30.30 1.94
N TYR A 176 -17.58 -30.21 2.91
CA TYR A 176 -16.30 -29.50 2.71
C TYR A 176 -15.49 -30.01 1.51
N GLY A 177 -15.53 -31.31 1.22
CA GLY A 177 -14.86 -31.91 0.07
C GLY A 177 -15.48 -31.47 -1.28
N GLN A 178 -16.81 -31.37 -1.32
CA GLN A 178 -17.54 -30.87 -2.49
C GLN A 178 -17.27 -29.37 -2.71
N GLN A 179 -17.28 -28.56 -1.63
CA GLN A 179 -16.92 -27.14 -1.69
C GLN A 179 -15.52 -26.93 -2.28
N LYS A 180 -14.52 -27.68 -1.80
CA LYS A 180 -13.15 -27.61 -2.29
C LYS A 180 -13.06 -27.95 -3.79
N THR A 181 -13.80 -28.95 -4.24
CA THR A 181 -13.82 -29.38 -5.64
C THR A 181 -14.45 -28.30 -6.52
N PHE A 182 -15.60 -27.79 -6.11
CA PHE A 182 -16.30 -26.70 -6.79
C PHE A 182 -15.43 -25.45 -6.95
N ILE A 183 -14.71 -25.06 -5.90
CA ILE A 183 -13.83 -23.88 -5.93
C ILE A 183 -12.61 -24.11 -6.81
N ASN A 184 -12.06 -25.33 -6.85
CA ASN A 184 -10.97 -25.65 -7.75
C ASN A 184 -11.40 -25.57 -9.22
N GLU A 185 -12.63 -25.98 -9.55
CA GLU A 185 -13.20 -25.84 -10.89
C GLU A 185 -13.40 -24.36 -11.27
N HIS A 186 -13.80 -23.51 -10.31
CA HIS A 186 -14.06 -22.08 -10.52
C HIS A 186 -12.92 -21.18 -10.02
N LYS A 187 -11.69 -21.70 -9.92
CA LYS A 187 -10.57 -21.05 -9.20
C LYS A 187 -10.27 -19.63 -9.69
N VAL A 188 -10.26 -19.41 -11.00
CA VAL A 188 -9.96 -18.10 -11.59
C VAL A 188 -11.06 -17.08 -11.26
N GLN A 189 -12.33 -17.50 -11.28
CA GLN A 189 -13.47 -16.63 -10.97
C GLN A 189 -13.47 -16.25 -9.49
N TYR A 190 -13.28 -17.22 -8.59
CA TYR A 190 -13.19 -16.99 -7.14
C TYR A 190 -11.94 -16.17 -6.76
N SER A 191 -10.78 -16.49 -7.32
CA SER A 191 -9.54 -15.75 -7.05
C SER A 191 -9.65 -14.29 -7.52
N SER A 192 -10.21 -14.04 -8.72
CA SER A 192 -10.38 -12.68 -9.22
C SER A 192 -11.42 -11.87 -8.45
N PHE A 193 -12.57 -12.47 -8.10
CA PHE A 193 -13.57 -11.83 -7.24
C PHE A 193 -12.99 -11.50 -5.87
N GLY A 194 -12.38 -12.48 -5.21
CA GLY A 194 -11.84 -12.31 -3.88
C GLY A 194 -10.63 -11.39 -3.81
N MET A 195 -9.79 -11.32 -4.84
CA MET A 195 -8.71 -10.34 -4.92
C MET A 195 -9.28 -8.91 -4.93
N GLN A 196 -10.28 -8.64 -5.76
CA GLN A 196 -10.92 -7.33 -5.84
C GLN A 196 -11.63 -6.97 -4.52
N ALA A 197 -12.34 -7.94 -3.93
CA ALA A 197 -13.03 -7.76 -2.66
C ALA A 197 -12.04 -7.41 -1.54
N LEU A 198 -10.95 -8.17 -1.44
CA LEU A 198 -9.89 -7.97 -0.47
C LEU A 198 -9.21 -6.60 -0.63
N LEU A 199 -8.93 -6.18 -1.87
CA LEU A 199 -8.33 -4.86 -2.13
C LEU A 199 -9.25 -3.70 -1.72
N MET A 200 -10.57 -3.84 -1.90
CA MET A 200 -11.55 -2.85 -1.46
C MET A 200 -11.66 -2.82 0.08
N GLU A 201 -11.64 -3.97 0.74
CA GLU A 201 -11.65 -4.08 2.20
C GLU A 201 -10.36 -3.55 2.84
N MET A 202 -9.24 -3.56 2.11
CA MET A 202 -8.00 -2.96 2.56
C MET A 202 -8.04 -1.43 2.58
N ILE A 203 -8.99 -0.76 1.92
CA ILE A 203 -9.04 0.71 1.91
C ILE A 203 -9.26 1.23 3.35
N PRO A 204 -8.33 2.01 3.93
CA PRO A 204 -8.46 2.46 5.31
C PRO A 204 -9.68 3.38 5.49
N GLY A 205 -10.35 3.26 6.64
CA GLY A 205 -11.52 4.07 7.01
C GLY A 205 -12.84 3.64 6.38
N VAL A 206 -12.84 3.19 5.11
CA VAL A 206 -14.06 2.78 4.38
C VAL A 206 -14.13 1.29 4.07
N GLY A 207 -13.03 0.55 4.25
CA GLY A 207 -12.92 -0.89 3.97
C GLY A 207 -13.99 -1.75 4.61
N SER A 208 -14.39 -1.42 5.85
CA SER A 208 -15.46 -2.11 6.57
C SER A 208 -16.83 -1.99 5.89
N LEU A 209 -17.09 -0.93 5.13
CA LEU A 209 -18.32 -0.77 4.35
C LEU A 209 -18.32 -1.68 3.13
N PHE A 210 -17.13 -1.89 2.52
CA PHE A 210 -17.01 -2.75 1.34
C PHE A 210 -17.28 -4.22 1.65
N VAL A 211 -17.18 -4.65 2.91
CA VAL A 211 -17.61 -6.00 3.34
C VAL A 211 -19.05 -6.27 2.92
N PHE A 212 -19.95 -5.30 3.10
CA PHE A 212 -21.36 -5.46 2.74
C PHE A 212 -21.59 -5.44 1.22
N THR A 213 -20.89 -4.56 0.49
CA THR A 213 -21.01 -4.50 -0.97
C THR A 213 -20.41 -5.74 -1.62
N ASN A 214 -19.36 -6.31 -1.03
CA ASN A 214 -18.75 -7.56 -1.45
C ASN A 214 -19.67 -8.74 -1.17
N THR A 215 -20.40 -8.76 -0.04
CA THR A 215 -21.47 -9.74 0.20
C THR A 215 -22.56 -9.68 -0.86
N VAL A 216 -23.01 -8.48 -1.26
CA VAL A 216 -23.96 -8.32 -2.38
C VAL A 216 -23.37 -8.87 -3.68
N GLY A 217 -22.12 -8.53 -3.98
CA GLY A 217 -21.41 -9.04 -5.16
C GLY A 217 -21.30 -10.57 -5.17
N ALA A 218 -21.04 -11.17 -4.00
CA ALA A 218 -21.03 -12.62 -3.83
C ALA A 218 -22.41 -13.23 -4.08
N ALA A 219 -23.47 -12.64 -3.54
CA ALA A 219 -24.83 -13.11 -3.81
C ALA A 219 -25.22 -12.99 -5.30
N LEU A 220 -24.78 -11.93 -5.98
CA LEU A 220 -24.96 -11.80 -7.43
C LEU A 220 -24.19 -12.86 -8.22
N LEU A 221 -22.96 -13.17 -7.79
CA LEU A 221 -22.16 -14.25 -8.38
C LEU A 221 -22.84 -15.61 -8.17
N ALA A 222 -23.34 -15.89 -6.96
CA ALA A 222 -24.08 -17.12 -6.66
C ALA A 222 -25.37 -17.24 -7.50
N ALA A 223 -26.15 -16.17 -7.61
CA ALA A 223 -27.35 -16.14 -8.46
C ALA A 223 -27.03 -16.44 -9.92
N HIS A 224 -25.92 -15.91 -10.46
CA HIS A 224 -25.52 -16.21 -11.85
C HIS A 224 -25.06 -17.67 -12.01
N LEU A 225 -24.32 -18.23 -11.04
CA LEU A 225 -23.94 -19.65 -11.09
C LEU A 225 -25.17 -20.57 -11.12
N GLU A 226 -26.25 -20.22 -10.39
CA GLU A 226 -27.53 -20.93 -10.46
C GLU A 226 -28.24 -20.76 -11.81
N GLU A 227 -28.25 -19.55 -12.36
CA GLU A 227 -28.80 -19.29 -13.69
C GLU A 227 -28.10 -20.16 -14.75
N GLU A 228 -26.77 -20.23 -14.73
CA GLU A 228 -25.98 -21.10 -15.64
C GLU A 228 -26.29 -22.60 -15.45
N GLU A 229 -26.40 -23.08 -14.21
CA GLU A 229 -26.71 -24.48 -13.93
C GLU A 229 -28.13 -24.85 -14.41
N ARG A 230 -29.13 -23.98 -14.21
CA ARG A 230 -30.49 -24.18 -14.71
C ARG A 230 -30.53 -24.22 -16.24
N GLU A 231 -29.79 -23.34 -16.90
CA GLU A 231 -29.68 -23.34 -18.36
C GLU A 231 -29.01 -24.61 -18.89
N ARG A 232 -27.91 -25.06 -18.27
CA ARG A 232 -27.25 -26.33 -18.62
C ARG A 232 -28.18 -27.52 -18.42
N GLY A 233 -28.92 -27.57 -17.31
CA GLY A 233 -29.91 -28.60 -17.03
C GLY A 233 -31.05 -28.62 -18.05
N ALA A 234 -31.55 -27.45 -18.47
CA ALA A 234 -32.56 -27.32 -19.50
C ALA A 234 -32.06 -27.80 -20.88
N LEU A 235 -30.83 -27.45 -21.25
CA LEU A 235 -30.20 -27.92 -22.49
C LEU A 235 -29.98 -29.44 -22.48
N GLN A 236 -29.55 -30.02 -21.36
CA GLN A 236 -29.32 -31.45 -21.23
C GLN A 236 -30.63 -32.25 -21.20
N GLY A 237 -31.68 -31.71 -20.56
CA GLY A 237 -33.05 -32.26 -20.61
C GLY A 237 -33.69 -32.16 -22.00
N GLY A 238 -33.41 -31.09 -22.74
CA GLY A 238 -33.84 -30.90 -24.13
C GLY A 238 -33.16 -31.85 -25.12
N LEU A 239 -31.86 -32.13 -24.93
CA LEU A 239 -31.10 -33.10 -25.74
C LEU A 239 -31.58 -34.54 -25.54
N ASN A 240 -32.02 -34.92 -24.33
CA ASN A 240 -32.56 -36.26 -24.08
C ASN A 240 -33.94 -36.49 -24.72
N ASN A 241 -34.68 -35.41 -25.02
CA ASN A 241 -35.99 -35.47 -25.70
C ASN A 241 -35.88 -35.33 -27.24
N ASN A 242 -34.71 -34.95 -27.77
CA ASN A 242 -34.49 -34.67 -29.19
C ASN A 242 -33.61 -35.72 -29.91
N ASN A 243 -33.71 -37.00 -29.55
CA ASN A 243 -33.18 -38.10 -30.38
C ASN A 243 -34.00 -38.36 -31.66
N ASN A 244 -34.95 -37.48 -32.01
CA ASN A 244 -35.68 -37.50 -33.28
C ASN A 244 -35.94 -36.09 -33.80
N ALA A 245 -34.90 -35.35 -34.21
CA ALA A 245 -35.03 -34.28 -35.19
C ALA A 245 -33.67 -33.90 -35.79
N ASN A 246 -33.41 -34.40 -37.00
CA ASN A 246 -32.40 -33.83 -37.89
C ASN A 246 -32.89 -32.45 -38.37
N ALA A 247 -32.19 -31.37 -38.01
CA ALA A 247 -32.30 -30.11 -38.74
C ALA A 247 -31.11 -29.16 -38.50
N TYR A 248 -30.33 -29.00 -39.56
CA TYR A 248 -29.63 -27.78 -40.00
C TYR A 248 -28.89 -26.92 -38.95
N SER A 249 -27.58 -27.13 -38.88
CA SER A 249 -26.61 -26.14 -38.40
C SER A 249 -26.39 -25.09 -39.49
N ASN A 250 -26.76 -23.85 -39.20
CA ASN A 250 -26.35 -22.65 -39.92
C ASN A 250 -26.11 -21.55 -38.88
N GLY A 251 -24.93 -20.92 -38.91
CA GLY A 251 -24.82 -19.56 -38.38
C GLY A 251 -23.48 -19.16 -37.75
N TYR A 252 -22.71 -18.43 -38.56
CA TYR A 252 -21.94 -17.24 -38.21
C TYR A 252 -20.72 -17.35 -37.26
N ALA A 253 -19.54 -17.33 -37.90
CA ALA A 253 -18.32 -16.81 -37.31
C ALA A 253 -18.27 -15.28 -37.44
N PRO A 254 -18.00 -14.50 -36.38
CA PRO A 254 -17.68 -13.09 -36.53
C PRO A 254 -16.20 -12.92 -36.85
N SER A 255 -15.93 -12.31 -38.00
CA SER A 255 -14.65 -11.70 -38.35
C SER A 255 -14.56 -10.36 -37.64
N GLY A 256 -13.63 -10.23 -36.69
CA GLY A 256 -13.35 -9.00 -35.95
C GLY A 256 -11.87 -8.65 -36.09
N GLY A 257 -11.59 -7.61 -36.87
CA GLY A 257 -10.24 -7.14 -37.18
C GLY A 257 -9.45 -6.70 -35.95
N ILE A 258 -8.17 -7.05 -35.94
CA ILE A 258 -7.19 -6.55 -34.98
C ILE A 258 -6.93 -5.08 -35.34
N VAL A 259 -7.55 -4.18 -34.59
CA VAL A 259 -7.14 -2.78 -34.53
C VAL A 259 -5.88 -2.72 -33.68
N SER A 260 -4.73 -2.64 -34.33
CA SER A 260 -3.48 -2.25 -33.67
C SER A 260 -3.64 -0.81 -33.17
N PRO A 261 -3.57 -0.55 -31.85
CA PRO A 261 -3.53 0.82 -31.38
C PRO A 261 -2.19 1.42 -31.84
N SER A 262 -2.28 2.41 -32.71
CA SER A 262 -1.17 3.30 -33.05
C SER A 262 -0.66 3.92 -31.75
N LEU A 263 0.50 3.46 -31.30
CA LEU A 263 1.22 3.91 -30.13
C LEU A 263 1.70 5.36 -30.38
N SER A 264 0.80 6.31 -30.17
CA SER A 264 1.10 7.74 -30.16
C SER A 264 2.11 8.04 -29.04
N SER A 265 3.32 8.41 -29.44
CA SER A 265 4.33 9.17 -28.67
C SER A 265 4.35 8.92 -27.15
N SER A 266 5.01 7.83 -26.77
CA SER A 266 5.76 7.65 -25.52
C SER A 266 5.21 8.35 -24.26
N MET A 267 4.19 7.77 -23.65
CA MET A 267 3.87 7.99 -22.22
C MET A 267 4.91 7.27 -21.34
N TRP A 268 6.20 7.48 -21.61
CA TRP A 268 7.27 6.97 -20.76
C TRP A 268 7.46 7.98 -19.64
N THR A 269 7.04 7.60 -18.43
CA THR A 269 7.24 8.39 -17.21
C THR A 269 8.74 8.65 -16.98
N TYR A 270 9.12 9.83 -16.49
CA TYR A 270 10.53 10.19 -16.27
C TYR A 270 11.28 9.22 -15.35
N VAL A 271 10.58 8.54 -14.43
CA VAL A 271 11.15 7.46 -13.60
C VAL A 271 11.61 6.27 -14.47
N ALA A 272 10.74 5.78 -15.36
CA ALA A 272 11.09 4.71 -16.30
C ALA A 272 12.19 5.13 -17.29
N GLN A 273 12.15 6.39 -17.77
CA GLN A 273 13.24 6.94 -18.59
C GLN A 273 14.56 7.01 -17.82
N GLY A 274 14.52 7.43 -16.55
CA GLY A 274 15.68 7.48 -15.66
C GLY A 274 16.30 6.10 -15.44
N LEU A 275 15.48 5.09 -15.19
CA LEU A 275 15.92 3.69 -15.08
C LEU A 275 16.54 3.19 -16.38
N ALA A 276 15.88 3.39 -17.52
CA ALA A 276 16.41 2.99 -18.82
C ALA A 276 17.73 3.70 -19.16
N TYR A 277 17.81 5.01 -18.90
CA TYR A 277 19.02 5.80 -19.10
C TYR A 277 20.16 5.34 -18.18
N PHE A 278 19.86 5.06 -16.92
CA PHE A 278 20.81 4.52 -15.95
C PHE A 278 21.38 3.18 -16.42
N LEU A 279 20.52 2.27 -16.88
CA LEU A 279 20.94 0.97 -17.40
C LEU A 279 21.77 1.09 -18.68
N ALA A 280 21.50 2.08 -19.52
CA ALA A 280 22.23 2.33 -20.77
C ALA A 280 23.62 2.96 -20.58
N HIS A 281 23.91 3.56 -19.42
CA HIS A 281 25.16 4.31 -19.17
C HIS A 281 26.00 3.68 -18.03
N PRO A 282 26.98 2.82 -18.35
CA PRO A 282 27.82 2.15 -17.36
C PRO A 282 28.59 3.08 -16.41
N ALA A 283 28.87 4.32 -16.85
CA ALA A 283 29.54 5.33 -16.02
C ALA A 283 28.75 5.65 -14.74
N LEU A 284 27.42 5.66 -14.82
CA LEU A 284 26.52 5.92 -13.68
C LEU A 284 26.54 4.80 -12.65
N TRP A 285 26.76 3.55 -13.08
CA TRP A 285 26.81 2.40 -12.17
C TRP A 285 28.02 2.51 -11.25
N ARG A 286 29.17 2.92 -11.78
CA ARG A 286 30.39 3.14 -10.97
C ARG A 286 30.18 4.26 -9.94
N MET A 287 29.46 5.33 -10.32
CA MET A 287 29.14 6.44 -9.41
C MET A 287 28.15 6.07 -8.31
N THR A 288 27.32 5.03 -8.54
CA THR A 288 26.25 4.59 -7.63
C THR A 288 26.66 3.44 -6.71
N ILE A 289 27.33 2.43 -7.25
CA ILE A 289 27.73 1.23 -6.48
C ILE A 289 28.76 1.59 -5.41
N CYS A 290 29.68 2.51 -5.71
CA CYS A 290 30.72 2.94 -4.78
C CYS A 290 30.17 3.55 -3.47
N PRO A 291 29.30 4.57 -3.49
CA PRO A 291 28.73 5.12 -2.25
C PRO A 291 27.81 4.14 -1.51
N VAL A 292 27.04 3.30 -2.22
CA VAL A 292 26.20 2.28 -1.57
C VAL A 292 27.07 1.26 -0.84
N LEU A 293 28.12 0.74 -1.49
CA LEU A 293 29.06 -0.18 -0.83
C LEU A 293 29.76 0.49 0.36
N LEU A 294 30.12 1.76 0.23
CA LEU A 294 30.70 2.54 1.32
C LEU A 294 29.74 2.65 2.52
N THR A 295 28.44 2.87 2.31
CA THR A 295 27.45 2.89 3.41
C THR A 295 27.35 1.54 4.12
N VAL A 296 27.44 0.42 3.39
CA VAL A 296 27.45 -0.93 3.98
C VAL A 296 28.71 -1.14 4.81
N VAL A 297 29.88 -0.77 4.29
CA VAL A 297 31.16 -0.89 5.02
C VAL A 297 31.16 -0.04 6.27
N VAL A 298 30.69 1.21 6.20
CA VAL A 298 30.58 2.09 7.37
C VAL A 298 29.61 1.48 8.38
N GLY A 299 28.45 0.98 7.96
CA GLY A 299 27.49 0.38 8.88
C GLY A 299 27.99 -0.87 9.58
N MET A 300 28.63 -1.78 8.86
CA MET A 300 29.27 -2.95 9.46
C MET A 300 30.36 -2.54 10.46
N THR A 301 31.19 -1.55 10.09
CA THR A 301 32.25 -1.04 10.96
C THR A 301 31.67 -0.41 12.24
N THR A 302 30.63 0.42 12.12
CA THR A 302 29.95 1.08 13.25
C THR A 302 29.37 0.06 14.22
N VAL A 303 28.67 -0.97 13.73
CA VAL A 303 28.09 -2.03 14.57
C VAL A 303 29.19 -2.78 15.32
N ILE A 304 30.27 -3.17 14.64
CA ILE A 304 31.39 -3.89 15.27
C ILE A 304 32.03 -3.04 16.36
N VAL A 305 32.26 -1.74 16.10
CA VAL A 305 32.89 -0.84 17.08
C VAL A 305 31.98 -0.61 18.29
N LEU A 306 30.67 -0.38 18.09
CA LEU A 306 29.74 -0.17 19.20
C LEU A 306 29.54 -1.42 20.05
N LEU A 307 29.38 -2.59 19.43
CA LEU A 307 29.30 -3.85 20.18
C LEU A 307 30.61 -4.15 20.93
N GLY A 308 31.76 -3.83 20.33
CA GLY A 308 33.07 -4.08 20.97
C GLY A 308 33.40 -3.11 22.10
N ALA A 309 33.01 -1.83 21.99
CA ALA A 309 33.47 -0.78 22.91
C ALA A 309 32.35 -0.20 23.81
N ALA A 310 31.11 -0.13 23.32
CA ALA A 310 30.00 0.54 24.02
C ALA A 310 29.07 -0.44 24.76
N MET A 311 29.00 -1.71 24.35
CA MET A 311 28.09 -2.68 24.96
C MET A 311 28.33 -2.88 26.47
N TYR A 312 29.57 -3.21 26.86
CA TYR A 312 29.91 -3.45 28.27
C TYR A 312 29.66 -2.23 29.18
N PRO A 313 30.09 -1.00 28.84
CA PRO A 313 29.79 0.16 29.69
C PRO A 313 28.29 0.50 29.74
N GLN A 314 27.52 0.24 28.67
CA GLN A 314 26.06 0.45 28.67
C GLN A 314 25.33 -0.57 29.55
N GLU A 315 25.74 -1.84 29.51
CA GLU A 315 25.23 -2.90 30.38
C GLU A 315 25.45 -2.56 31.85
N GLN A 316 26.68 -2.15 32.21
CA GLN A 316 27.02 -1.77 33.59
C GLN A 316 26.19 -0.56 34.06
N ALA A 317 26.03 0.46 33.21
CA ALA A 317 25.22 1.63 33.55
C ALA A 317 23.74 1.29 33.78
N LEU A 318 23.19 0.33 33.02
CA LEU A 318 21.82 -0.17 33.21
C LEU A 318 21.68 -0.97 34.50
N TYR A 319 22.68 -1.80 34.81
CA TYR A 319 22.73 -2.55 36.06
C TYR A 319 22.78 -1.61 37.28
N ASP A 320 23.62 -0.57 37.23
CA ASP A 320 23.73 0.45 38.27
C ASP A 320 22.43 1.27 38.43
N ALA A 321 21.62 1.37 37.37
CA ALA A 321 20.28 1.96 37.41
C ALA A 321 19.18 1.03 37.97
N GLY A 322 19.53 -0.20 38.37
CA GLY A 322 18.63 -1.16 38.99
C GLY A 322 17.95 -2.13 38.02
N VAL A 323 18.42 -2.23 36.77
CA VAL A 323 17.89 -3.20 35.79
C VAL A 323 18.45 -4.61 36.10
N PRO A 324 17.61 -5.67 36.12
CA PRO A 324 18.08 -7.04 36.31
C PRO A 324 19.13 -7.46 35.28
N GLU A 325 20.14 -8.24 35.70
CA GLU A 325 21.32 -8.62 34.90
C GLU A 325 20.98 -9.14 33.48
N GLY A 326 20.06 -10.11 33.38
CA GLY A 326 19.66 -10.65 32.07
C GLY A 326 18.90 -9.65 31.18
N LEU A 327 18.19 -8.69 31.77
CA LEU A 327 17.49 -7.64 31.03
C LEU A 327 18.45 -6.52 30.60
N ALA A 328 19.44 -6.19 31.43
CA ALA A 328 20.45 -5.17 31.14
C ALA A 328 21.28 -5.55 29.91
N TRP A 329 21.68 -6.82 29.78
CA TRP A 329 22.39 -7.33 28.61
C TRP A 329 21.59 -7.18 27.30
N VAL A 330 20.30 -7.58 27.31
CA VAL A 330 19.41 -7.44 26.13
C VAL A 330 19.22 -5.96 25.77
N MET A 331 19.00 -5.11 26.78
CA MET A 331 18.79 -3.67 26.58
C MET A 331 20.05 -2.97 26.05
N ALA A 332 21.25 -3.37 26.50
CA ALA A 332 22.51 -2.83 25.99
C ALA A 332 22.74 -3.18 24.50
N ILE A 333 22.43 -4.41 24.08
CA ILE A 333 22.49 -4.80 22.67
C ILE A 333 21.50 -3.97 21.84
N MET A 334 20.27 -3.82 22.31
CA MET A 334 19.27 -2.99 21.63
C MET A 334 19.72 -1.54 21.50
N LEU A 335 20.33 -0.97 22.54
CA LEU A 335 20.86 0.39 22.51
C LEU A 335 21.98 0.53 21.47
N CYS A 336 22.96 -0.37 21.46
CA CYS A 336 24.04 -0.40 20.46
C CYS A 336 23.49 -0.50 19.03
N LEU A 337 22.46 -1.32 18.79
CA LEU A 337 21.83 -1.44 17.47
C LEU A 337 21.11 -0.16 17.06
N VAL A 338 20.39 0.49 17.98
CA VAL A 338 19.72 1.77 17.72
C VAL A 338 20.73 2.88 17.44
N GLU A 339 21.79 3.00 18.23
CA GLU A 339 22.88 3.96 18.01
C GLU A 339 23.56 3.73 16.67
N SER A 340 23.85 2.46 16.33
CA SER A 340 24.40 2.09 15.04
C SER A 340 23.49 2.52 13.89
N PHE A 341 22.18 2.25 14.01
CA PHE A 341 21.19 2.63 13.02
C PHE A 341 21.16 4.15 12.82
N VAL A 342 21.15 4.94 13.90
CA VAL A 342 21.15 6.41 13.83
C VAL A 342 22.41 6.94 13.15
N ILE A 343 23.60 6.45 13.53
CA ILE A 343 24.88 6.88 12.92
C ILE A 343 24.91 6.55 11.43
N VAL A 344 24.52 5.33 11.06
CA VAL A 344 24.48 4.89 9.65
C VAL A 344 23.45 5.66 8.85
N MET A 345 22.30 5.96 9.43
CA MET A 345 21.27 6.78 8.81
C MET A 345 21.80 8.19 8.51
N VAL A 346 22.38 8.86 9.51
CA VAL A 346 22.96 10.21 9.34
C VAL A 346 24.06 10.20 8.28
N TYR A 347 24.97 9.23 8.33
CA TYR A 347 26.02 9.07 7.32
C TYR A 347 25.43 8.88 5.92
N SER A 348 24.43 7.99 5.79
CA SER A 348 23.81 7.67 4.51
C SER A 348 23.08 8.88 3.92
N VAL A 349 22.34 9.65 4.73
CA VAL A 349 21.65 10.87 4.26
C VAL A 349 22.65 11.88 3.70
N ILE A 350 23.77 12.11 4.40
CA ILE A 350 24.78 13.08 3.96
C ILE A 350 25.54 12.57 2.72
N CYS A 351 26.04 11.33 2.78
CA CYS A 351 26.86 10.74 1.74
C CYS A 351 26.04 10.57 0.45
N LEU A 352 24.89 9.90 0.51
CA LEU A 352 24.07 9.62 -0.66
C LEU A 352 23.59 10.92 -1.33
N ALA A 353 23.18 11.94 -0.57
CA ALA A 353 22.81 13.24 -1.13
C ALA A 353 23.95 13.89 -1.95
N CYS A 354 25.19 13.81 -1.46
CA CYS A 354 26.35 14.33 -2.20
C CYS A 354 26.58 13.59 -3.53
N TYR A 355 26.29 12.29 -3.57
CA TYR A 355 26.43 11.49 -4.80
C TYR A 355 25.23 11.66 -5.74
N GLN A 356 24.02 11.92 -5.22
CA GLN A 356 22.86 12.30 -6.04
C GLN A 356 23.14 13.59 -6.81
N ASP A 357 23.68 14.62 -6.14
CA ASP A 357 24.05 15.88 -6.81
C ASP A 357 25.04 15.63 -7.96
N LYS A 358 26.03 14.73 -7.78
CA LYS A 358 27.00 14.35 -8.81
C LYS A 358 26.36 13.61 -9.99
N VAL A 359 25.44 12.69 -9.71
CA VAL A 359 24.70 11.95 -10.74
C VAL A 359 23.80 12.89 -11.53
N PHE A 360 23.08 13.78 -10.86
CA PHE A 360 22.24 14.80 -11.49
C PHE A 360 23.08 15.70 -12.40
N GLU A 361 24.19 16.23 -11.88
CA GLU A 361 25.15 17.05 -12.61
C GLU A 361 25.70 16.33 -13.86
N PHE A 362 26.07 15.05 -13.75
CA PHE A 362 26.54 14.25 -14.87
C PHE A 362 25.49 14.15 -15.98
N VAL A 363 24.22 13.87 -15.62
CA VAL A 363 23.12 13.75 -16.59
C VAL A 363 22.85 15.09 -17.27
N MET A 364 22.82 16.20 -16.52
CA MET A 364 22.60 17.53 -17.08
C MET A 364 23.68 17.92 -18.11
N ARG A 365 24.95 17.60 -17.84
CA ARG A 365 26.04 17.80 -18.82
C ARG A 365 25.83 16.98 -20.08
N GLN A 366 25.47 15.70 -19.95
CA GLN A 366 25.19 14.85 -21.12
C GLN A 366 23.98 15.31 -21.93
N GLN A 367 23.02 16.00 -21.30
CA GLN A 367 21.87 16.59 -21.98
C GLN A 367 22.16 17.95 -22.64
N GLY A 368 23.41 18.43 -22.59
CA GLY A 368 23.85 19.68 -23.24
C GLY A 368 23.72 20.93 -22.36
N HIS A 369 23.39 20.80 -21.08
CA HIS A 369 23.22 21.91 -20.14
C HIS A 369 24.50 22.21 -19.36
N GLU A 370 25.66 22.21 -20.04
CA GLU A 370 26.97 22.40 -19.38
C GLU A 370 27.13 23.78 -18.76
N GLU A 371 26.64 24.84 -19.40
CA GLU A 371 26.72 26.22 -18.89
C GLU A 371 25.92 26.44 -17.62
N LEU A 372 24.75 25.80 -17.52
CA LEU A 372 23.90 25.87 -16.33
C LEU A 372 24.58 25.21 -15.12
N VAL A 373 25.33 24.13 -15.37
CA VAL A 373 26.06 23.38 -14.35
C VAL A 373 27.39 24.04 -13.99
N SER A 374 28.08 24.66 -14.95
CA SER A 374 29.40 25.26 -14.75
C SER A 374 29.36 26.56 -13.94
N ASN A 375 28.25 27.32 -14.03
CA ASN A 375 28.00 28.54 -13.24
C ASN A 375 27.66 28.28 -11.75
N LYS A 376 27.88 27.06 -11.26
CA LYS A 376 27.59 26.64 -9.88
C LYS A 376 28.40 27.45 -8.86
N ARG A 377 27.70 28.18 -7.99
CA ARG A 377 28.27 28.61 -6.70
C ARG A 377 28.36 27.39 -5.79
N ARG A 378 29.57 27.00 -5.35
CA ARG A 378 29.77 25.92 -4.39
C ARG A 378 29.15 26.28 -3.04
N HIS A 379 27.87 26.00 -2.82
CA HIS A 379 27.35 25.82 -1.48
C HIS A 379 27.63 24.39 -1.03
N ALA A 380 28.10 24.21 0.22
CA ALA A 380 28.34 22.90 0.77
C ALA A 380 26.99 22.17 0.97
N SER A 381 26.81 21.01 0.34
CA SER A 381 25.60 20.17 0.47
C SER A 381 25.23 19.85 1.95
N CYS A 382 26.20 19.95 2.88
CA CYS A 382 25.97 19.84 4.32
C CYS A 382 25.16 21.02 4.91
N LEU A 383 25.43 22.26 4.49
CA LEU A 383 24.68 23.45 4.93
C LEU A 383 23.25 23.46 4.36
N ARG A 384 23.07 22.86 3.17
CA ARG A 384 21.78 22.67 2.48
C ARG A 384 20.82 21.79 3.30
N ILE A 385 21.30 20.70 3.88
CA ILE A 385 20.51 19.79 4.73
C ILE A 385 20.09 20.51 6.01
N CYS A 386 21.01 21.23 6.67
CA CYS A 386 20.70 21.98 7.89
C CYS A 386 19.77 23.18 7.67
N THR A 387 19.84 23.88 6.53
CA THR A 387 18.97 25.04 6.24
C THR A 387 17.60 24.64 5.71
N SER A 388 17.47 23.50 5.03
CA SER A 388 16.18 22.97 4.58
C SER A 388 15.30 22.49 5.74
N CYS A 389 15.91 22.01 6.83
CA CYS A 389 15.23 21.61 8.08
C CYS A 389 14.55 22.76 8.85
N CYS A 390 14.82 24.03 8.53
CA CYS A 390 14.33 25.19 9.29
C CYS A 390 13.21 25.99 8.58
N ARG A 391 12.66 25.51 7.46
CA ARG A 391 11.56 26.20 6.74
C ARG A 391 10.18 25.74 7.19
N VAL A 392 9.18 26.62 7.04
CA VAL A 392 7.74 26.39 7.27
C VAL A 392 7.21 25.11 6.58
N SER A 393 7.87 24.67 5.51
CA SER A 393 7.62 23.37 4.85
C SER A 393 7.83 22.16 5.75
N VAL A 394 8.63 22.24 6.81
CA VAL A 394 8.92 21.12 7.72
C VAL A 394 7.75 20.81 8.64
N LEU A 395 7.01 21.83 9.10
CA LEU A 395 5.77 21.62 9.87
C LEU A 395 4.69 20.96 9.02
N LEU A 396 4.55 21.38 7.76
CA LEU A 396 3.61 20.76 6.82
C LEU A 396 4.06 19.33 6.46
N ARG A 397 5.36 19.09 6.29
CA ARG A 397 5.93 17.74 6.07
C ARG A 397 5.74 16.84 7.29
N LEU A 398 5.98 17.33 8.50
CA LEU A 398 5.74 16.59 9.74
C LEU A 398 4.25 16.29 9.92
N GLY A 399 3.37 17.26 9.66
CA GLY A 399 1.93 17.06 9.70
C GLY A 399 1.46 16.02 8.68
N LEU A 400 1.91 16.11 7.42
CA LEU A 400 1.60 15.14 6.38
C LEU A 400 2.19 13.76 6.70
N LEU A 401 3.40 13.70 7.26
CA LEU A 401 4.03 12.45 7.68
C LEU A 401 3.24 11.78 8.81
N VAL A 402 2.85 12.53 9.84
CA VAL A 402 2.01 12.00 10.94
C VAL A 402 0.67 11.46 10.42
N VAL A 403 0.05 12.14 9.46
CA VAL A 403 -1.22 11.71 8.85
C VAL A 403 -1.04 10.52 7.91
N SER A 404 0.07 10.46 7.17
CA SER A 404 0.26 9.49 6.09
C SER A 404 1.03 8.23 6.53
N VAL A 405 1.82 8.25 7.60
CA VAL A 405 2.53 7.07 8.13
C VAL A 405 1.59 5.90 8.48
N PRO A 406 0.44 6.12 9.14
CA PRO A 406 -0.54 5.05 9.39
C PRO A 406 -1.03 4.36 8.10
N LEU A 407 -0.98 5.03 6.94
CA LEU A 407 -1.37 4.41 5.68
C LEU A 407 -0.42 3.27 5.30
N ASN A 408 0.88 3.34 5.63
CA ASN A 408 1.82 2.27 5.29
C ASN A 408 1.53 0.93 6.00
N VAL A 409 0.66 0.92 7.00
CA VAL A 409 0.17 -0.30 7.66
C VAL A 409 -0.74 -1.11 6.73
N VAL A 410 -1.41 -0.45 5.78
CA VAL A 410 -2.27 -1.09 4.79
C VAL A 410 -1.45 -1.42 3.53
N PRO A 411 -1.25 -2.70 3.21
CA PRO A 411 -0.51 -3.09 2.02
C PRO A 411 -1.23 -2.68 0.73
N VAL A 412 -0.47 -2.44 -0.35
CA VAL A 412 -0.93 -1.91 -1.65
C VAL A 412 -1.58 -0.53 -1.56
N VAL A 413 -2.80 -0.46 -1.04
CA VAL A 413 -3.65 0.73 -1.09
C VAL A 413 -3.07 1.81 -0.21
N GLY A 414 -2.64 1.46 0.99
CA GLY A 414 -2.02 2.38 1.91
C GLY A 414 -0.71 2.94 1.37
N ASN A 415 0.20 2.07 0.92
CA ASN A 415 1.46 2.48 0.29
C ASN A 415 1.26 3.33 -0.97
N ALA A 416 0.28 2.99 -1.83
CA ALA A 416 -0.06 3.77 -3.02
C ALA A 416 -0.63 5.14 -2.66
N THR A 417 -1.51 5.21 -1.66
CA THR A 417 -2.09 6.47 -1.17
C THR A 417 -1.01 7.33 -0.50
N TYR A 418 -0.15 6.72 0.31
CA TYR A 418 1.02 7.37 0.90
C TYR A 418 1.93 7.96 -0.17
N ALA A 419 2.26 7.19 -1.22
CA ALA A 419 3.08 7.64 -2.33
C ALA A 419 2.41 8.74 -3.15
N TRP A 420 1.10 8.67 -3.34
CA TRP A 420 0.34 9.73 -4.00
C TRP A 420 0.37 11.04 -3.21
N LEU A 421 0.06 10.98 -1.90
CA LEU A 421 0.03 12.15 -1.02
C LEU A 421 1.40 12.80 -0.86
N ASN A 422 2.46 12.00 -0.78
CA ASN A 422 3.82 12.50 -0.64
C ASN A 422 4.54 12.73 -1.98
N GLY A 423 3.94 12.35 -3.11
CA GLY A 423 4.59 12.36 -4.42
C GLY A 423 5.11 13.73 -4.82
N GLN A 424 4.28 14.78 -4.73
CA GLN A 424 4.71 16.13 -5.11
C GLN A 424 5.89 16.63 -4.25
N LEU A 425 5.93 16.29 -2.95
CA LEU A 425 7.01 16.69 -2.05
C LEU A 425 8.31 15.96 -2.37
N VAL A 426 8.24 14.66 -2.65
CA VAL A 426 9.40 13.85 -3.07
C VAL A 426 9.96 14.35 -4.39
N ALA A 427 9.10 14.66 -5.35
CA ALA A 427 9.52 15.23 -6.64
C ALA A 427 10.20 16.60 -6.46
N TRP A 428 9.70 17.44 -5.55
CA TRP A 428 10.37 18.67 -5.18
C TRP A 428 11.76 18.38 -4.61
N GLU A 429 11.89 17.39 -3.74
CA GLU A 429 13.18 17.00 -3.16
C GLU A 429 14.22 16.62 -4.21
N TYR A 430 13.81 15.81 -5.18
CA TYR A 430 14.64 15.45 -6.33
C TYR A 430 15.02 16.63 -7.23
N HIS A 431 14.20 17.69 -7.29
CA HIS A 431 14.47 18.90 -8.07
C HIS A 431 15.18 20.01 -7.27
N PHE A 432 15.51 19.82 -6.00
CA PHE A 432 16.21 20.86 -5.24
C PHE A 432 17.53 21.27 -5.90
N PHE A 433 18.30 20.31 -6.41
CA PHE A 433 19.56 20.59 -7.10
C PHE A 433 19.34 21.48 -8.33
N TYR A 434 18.34 21.17 -9.14
CA TYR A 434 17.95 21.98 -10.30
C TYR A 434 17.56 23.42 -9.91
N PHE A 435 16.74 23.57 -8.87
CA PHE A 435 16.34 24.91 -8.39
C PHE A 435 17.51 25.73 -7.85
N GLU A 436 18.53 25.07 -7.29
CA GLU A 436 19.77 25.72 -6.88
C GLU A 436 20.59 26.19 -8.08
N LEU A 437 20.71 25.39 -9.14
CA LEU A 437 21.38 25.79 -10.38
C LEU A 437 20.74 27.07 -10.98
N LYS A 438 19.40 27.16 -10.93
CA LYS A 438 18.64 28.32 -11.41
C LYS A 438 18.57 29.48 -10.40
N ASN A 439 19.09 29.31 -9.18
CA ASN A 439 18.96 30.26 -8.07
C ASN A 439 17.50 30.68 -7.77
N TYR A 440 16.55 29.76 -7.85
CA TYR A 440 15.14 30.08 -7.64
C TYR A 440 14.80 30.34 -6.17
N SER A 441 14.01 31.40 -5.93
CA SER A 441 13.38 31.67 -4.65
C SER A 441 12.32 30.60 -4.32
N PHE A 442 11.91 30.49 -3.05
CA PHE A 442 10.88 29.53 -2.65
C PHE A 442 9.56 29.76 -3.38
N GLU A 443 9.18 31.02 -3.61
CA GLU A 443 7.97 31.37 -4.37
C GLU A 443 8.06 30.94 -5.83
N GLN A 444 9.22 31.12 -6.47
CA GLN A 444 9.46 30.67 -7.84
C GLN A 444 9.41 29.14 -7.96
N GLN A 445 9.98 28.42 -6.98
CA GLN A 445 9.89 26.96 -6.91
C GLN A 445 8.44 26.51 -6.81
N GLN A 446 7.67 27.10 -5.89
CA GLN A 446 6.25 26.75 -5.70
C GLN A 446 5.43 27.06 -6.95
N ALA A 447 5.68 28.19 -7.62
CA ALA A 447 4.96 28.56 -8.84
C ALA A 447 5.21 27.54 -9.97
N LEU A 448 6.46 27.15 -10.20
CA LEU A 448 6.83 26.17 -11.22
C LEU A 448 6.23 24.78 -10.90
N ILE A 449 6.29 24.36 -9.63
CA ILE A 449 5.71 23.08 -9.21
C ILE A 449 4.18 23.12 -9.36
N ASN A 450 3.52 24.23 -9.02
CA ASN A 450 2.08 24.38 -9.15
C ASN A 450 1.62 24.33 -10.62
N GLU A 451 2.37 24.96 -11.53
CA GLU A 451 2.13 24.88 -12.99
C GLU A 451 2.15 23.42 -13.49
N ARG A 452 2.97 22.57 -12.85
CA ARG A 452 3.21 21.17 -13.26
C ARG A 452 2.84 20.15 -12.17
N SER A 453 1.85 20.49 -11.35
CA SER A 453 1.50 19.74 -10.13
C SER A 453 1.29 18.25 -10.37
N MET A 454 0.59 17.89 -11.45
CA MET A 454 0.34 16.50 -11.81
C MET A 454 1.61 15.76 -12.24
N GLN A 455 2.51 16.39 -12.99
CA GLN A 455 3.78 15.78 -13.41
C GLN A 455 4.68 15.52 -12.20
N TYR A 456 4.78 16.48 -11.28
CA TYR A 456 5.51 16.32 -10.02
C TYR A 456 4.89 15.23 -9.14
N THR A 457 3.56 15.22 -8.99
CA THR A 457 2.87 14.20 -8.18
C THR A 457 3.12 12.79 -8.72
N LEU A 458 2.95 12.58 -10.03
CA LEU A 458 3.17 11.28 -10.66
C LEU A 458 4.63 10.85 -10.61
N PHE A 459 5.57 11.76 -10.88
CA PHE A 459 7.01 11.47 -10.79
C PHE A 459 7.39 11.02 -9.38
N GLY A 460 7.05 11.79 -8.36
CA GLY A 460 7.45 11.47 -7.00
C GLY A 460 6.68 10.29 -6.41
N MET A 461 5.43 10.05 -6.81
CA MET A 461 4.70 8.83 -6.46
C MET A 461 5.46 7.60 -6.95
N GLN A 462 5.85 7.57 -8.23
CA GLN A 462 6.56 6.44 -8.81
C GLN A 462 7.95 6.27 -8.22
N ALA A 463 8.67 7.38 -8.01
CA ALA A 463 9.98 7.36 -7.38
C ALA A 463 9.91 6.73 -5.97
N LEU A 464 8.96 7.18 -5.17
CA LEU A 464 8.75 6.69 -3.82
C LEU A 464 8.34 5.20 -3.79
N LEU A 465 7.48 4.76 -4.71
CA LEU A 465 7.09 3.35 -4.81
C LEU A 465 8.26 2.43 -5.17
N LEU A 466 9.19 2.88 -6.03
CA LEU A 466 10.40 2.12 -6.33
C LEU A 466 11.38 2.10 -5.15
N GLU A 467 11.51 3.20 -4.43
CA GLU A 467 12.37 3.27 -3.24
C GLU A 467 11.87 2.42 -2.07
N MET A 468 10.57 2.15 -2.02
CA MET A 468 9.98 1.23 -1.05
C MET A 468 10.41 -0.23 -1.28
N VAL A 469 11.00 -0.59 -2.42
CA VAL A 469 11.43 -1.97 -2.67
C VAL A 469 12.63 -2.31 -1.78
N PRO A 470 12.51 -3.28 -0.85
CA PRO A 470 13.59 -3.59 0.09
C PRO A 470 14.83 -4.11 -0.64
N GLY A 471 16.00 -3.78 -0.10
CA GLY A 471 17.31 -4.23 -0.60
C GLY A 471 17.80 -3.48 -1.85
N ILE A 472 16.92 -3.08 -2.76
CA ILE A 472 17.29 -2.35 -4.00
C ILE A 472 16.79 -0.91 -4.06
N GLY A 473 15.98 -0.46 -3.11
CA GLY A 473 15.45 0.91 -3.04
C GLY A 473 16.54 1.99 -3.08
N ALA A 474 17.69 1.75 -2.43
CA ALA A 474 18.83 2.67 -2.49
C ALA A 474 19.39 2.84 -3.91
N VAL A 475 19.32 1.81 -4.76
CA VAL A 475 19.70 1.91 -6.18
C VAL A 475 18.66 2.71 -6.94
N PHE A 476 17.37 2.46 -6.68
CA PHE A 476 16.29 3.22 -7.31
C PHE A 476 16.35 4.70 -6.99
N MET A 477 16.80 5.08 -5.80
CA MET A 477 17.07 6.48 -5.43
C MET A 477 17.96 7.19 -6.47
N PHE A 478 19.02 6.53 -6.96
CA PHE A 478 19.89 7.09 -8.00
C PHE A 478 19.24 7.07 -9.39
N THR A 479 18.49 6.03 -9.73
CA THR A 479 17.75 6.00 -11.00
C THR A 479 16.66 7.09 -11.05
N ASN A 480 16.05 7.39 -9.91
CA ASN A 480 15.09 8.47 -9.74
C ASN A 480 15.79 9.82 -9.87
N THR A 481 16.99 9.99 -9.32
CA THR A 481 17.81 11.20 -9.55
C THR A 481 18.14 11.41 -11.04
N VAL A 482 18.45 10.33 -11.78
CA VAL A 482 18.63 10.42 -13.25
C VAL A 482 17.34 10.85 -13.93
N GLY A 483 16.20 10.25 -13.55
CA GLY A 483 14.88 10.62 -14.05
C GLY A 483 14.53 12.09 -13.75
N ALA A 484 14.87 12.57 -12.55
CA ALA A 484 14.72 13.97 -12.15
C ALA A 484 15.58 14.91 -13.00
N ALA A 485 16.82 14.53 -13.31
CA ALA A 485 17.68 15.32 -14.19
C ALA A 485 17.15 15.36 -15.64
N LEU A 486 16.61 14.25 -16.14
CA LEU A 486 15.93 14.22 -17.44
C LEU A 486 14.65 15.08 -17.43
N PHE A 487 13.90 15.06 -16.32
CA PHE A 487 12.73 15.91 -16.14
C PHE A 487 13.11 17.39 -16.13
N ALA A 488 14.12 17.78 -15.36
CA ALA A 488 14.67 19.13 -15.38
C ALA A 488 15.17 19.56 -16.78
N SER A 489 15.88 18.69 -17.49
CA SER A 489 16.32 18.97 -18.88
C SER A 489 15.13 19.23 -19.82
N SER A 490 14.03 18.49 -19.66
CA SER A 490 12.83 18.74 -20.46
C SER A 490 12.17 20.08 -20.13
N ILE A 491 12.19 20.52 -18.86
CA ILE A 491 11.70 21.84 -18.46
C ILE A 491 12.55 22.93 -19.13
N GLU A 492 13.87 22.82 -19.13
CA GLU A 492 14.75 23.78 -19.83
C GLU A 492 14.49 23.82 -21.34
N ARG A 493 14.25 22.67 -21.96
CA ARG A 493 13.90 22.61 -23.39
C ARG A 493 12.57 23.29 -23.69
N GLU A 494 11.59 23.14 -22.81
CA GLU A 494 10.30 23.83 -22.92
C GLU A 494 10.44 25.35 -22.70
N GLU A 495 11.24 25.78 -21.73
CA GLU A 495 11.52 27.21 -21.48
C GLU A 495 12.26 27.86 -22.66
N ALA A 496 13.28 27.20 -23.20
CA ALA A 496 14.01 27.65 -24.38
C ALA A 496 13.11 27.75 -25.62
N ALA A 497 12.12 26.86 -25.75
CA ALA A 497 11.13 26.93 -26.83
C ALA A 497 10.14 28.10 -26.66
N LYS A 498 9.79 28.47 -25.40
CA LYS A 498 8.95 29.63 -25.10
C LYS A 498 9.69 30.96 -25.32
N HIS A 499 11.01 30.99 -25.12
CA HIS A 499 11.87 32.16 -25.34
C HIS A 499 13.03 31.82 -26.27
N PRO A 500 12.83 31.78 -27.60
CA PRO A 500 13.91 31.55 -28.55
C PRO A 500 14.98 32.64 -28.36
N GLN A 501 16.21 32.24 -28.03
CA GLN A 501 17.32 33.18 -28.02
C GLN A 501 17.49 33.72 -29.44
N VAL A 502 17.34 35.03 -29.61
CA VAL A 502 17.78 35.74 -30.82
C VAL A 502 19.29 35.53 -30.91
N PRO A 503 19.83 35.00 -32.01
CA PRO A 503 21.28 34.84 -32.14
C PRO A 503 21.93 36.21 -31.92
N HIS A 504 22.95 36.26 -31.07
CA HIS A 504 23.84 37.41 -31.03
C HIS A 504 24.40 37.62 -32.45
N GLN A 505 23.88 38.62 -33.16
CA GLN A 505 24.58 39.17 -34.30
C GLN A 505 25.87 39.77 -33.74
N GLU A 506 27.00 39.17 -34.08
CA GLU A 506 28.28 39.85 -34.05
C GLU A 506 28.12 41.13 -34.88
N GLU A 507 27.91 42.26 -34.20
CA GLU A 507 28.13 43.57 -34.80
C GLU A 507 29.60 43.63 -35.19
N THR A 508 29.85 43.36 -36.47
CA THR A 508 31.11 43.67 -37.12
C THR A 508 31.17 45.20 -37.17
N GLU A 509 31.79 45.83 -36.17
CA GLU A 509 32.10 47.26 -36.17
C GLU A 509 33.09 47.56 -37.31
N SER A 510 32.53 47.79 -38.49
CA SER A 510 33.16 48.57 -39.55
C SER A 510 32.96 50.05 -39.23
N TYR A 511 34.03 50.84 -39.38
CA TYR A 511 34.18 52.30 -39.20
C TYR A 511 34.66 52.82 -37.84
N ARG A 512 35.99 52.84 -37.70
CA ARG A 512 36.69 54.08 -37.28
C ARG A 512 38.04 54.22 -37.97
N SER A 513 37.99 54.72 -39.21
CA SER A 513 39.04 55.53 -39.82
C SER A 513 38.58 56.99 -39.88
N LEU A 514 39.52 57.94 -39.70
CA LEU A 514 39.39 59.41 -39.64
C LEU A 514 38.94 59.88 -38.23
N VAL A 515 39.80 60.39 -37.34
CA VAL A 515 40.75 61.53 -37.39
C VAL A 515 41.78 61.38 -36.28
#